data_AF-A0A930M7Q4-F1
#
_entry.id   AF-A0A930M7Q4-F1
#
_cell.length_a   1.000
_cell.length_b   1.000
_cell.length_c   1.000
_cell.angle_alpha   90.00
_cell.angle_beta   90.00
_cell.angle_gamma   90.00
#
_symmetry.space_group_name_H-M   'P 1'
#
loop_
_entity.id
_entity.type
_entity.pdbx_description
1 polymer ?
#
loop_
_entity_poly.entity_id
_entity_poly.type
_entity_poly.pdbx_seq_one_letter_code
_entity_poly.pdbx_strand_id
1 'polypeptide(L)'
;CLDIIRTMKEIPTLIVGAGTVHTVKQAEAAVAAGATFIVTPAYNPDVIDWCTAHKVDIVPGTVSPGEIEAVRARGIKFCKFFPAAVYGGTATLKALAGPFADVQFLPTGGVSLDNMRDYLSLPNVAAVGGSFMTPGKLVKEQDWDGIAAVCRGAVQKMLGLRIGHVGIHTAGRAEAEELTDALCRLTGETKIAAGGGFFAGTIAEICAEPTPGDYGHLCIDTDDMPRALAYYARRGIALDPEYTFRDEDGAIRLAYLKEKVGGFSIHLRRA
;
A
#
# COMPACT_ATOMS: atom_id res chain seq x y z
N CYS A 1 18.69 22.91 -4.46
CA CYS A 1 17.70 22.02 -3.82
C CYS A 1 16.76 22.78 -2.88
N LEU A 2 17.27 23.67 -2.01
CA LEU A 2 16.43 24.40 -1.04
C LEU A 2 15.29 25.18 -1.68
N ASP A 3 15.52 25.84 -2.82
CA ASP A 3 14.45 26.56 -3.53
C ASP A 3 13.36 25.63 -4.07
N ILE A 4 13.72 24.41 -4.47
CA ILE A 4 12.74 23.40 -4.91
C ILE A 4 11.86 22.98 -3.73
N ILE A 5 12.45 22.80 -2.54
CA ILE A 5 11.69 22.49 -1.31
C ILE A 5 10.70 23.62 -1.01
N ARG A 6 11.14 24.88 -1.07
CA ARG A 6 10.28 26.06 -0.85
C ARG A 6 9.11 26.06 -1.82
N THR A 7 9.37 25.86 -3.12
CA THR A 7 8.31 25.81 -4.14
C THR A 7 7.35 24.64 -3.94
N MET A 8 7.86 23.44 -3.65
CA MET A 8 7.03 22.24 -3.49
C MET A 8 6.15 22.27 -2.24
N LYS A 9 6.62 22.93 -1.16
CA LYS A 9 5.84 23.09 0.08
C LYS A 9 4.54 23.88 -0.15
N GLU A 10 4.51 24.76 -1.14
CA GLU A 10 3.30 25.54 -1.47
C GLU A 10 2.18 24.67 -2.08
N ILE A 11 2.44 23.39 -2.40
CA ILE A 11 1.44 22.44 -2.90
C ILE A 11 0.82 21.70 -1.71
N PRO A 12 -0.44 22.00 -1.30
CA PRO A 12 -0.97 21.57 0.00
C PRO A 12 -1.07 20.05 0.21
N THR A 13 -1.11 19.27 -0.87
CA THR A 13 -1.25 17.82 -0.82
C THR A 13 0.09 17.08 -0.78
N LEU A 14 1.21 17.79 -0.94
CA LEU A 14 2.55 17.18 -0.91
C LEU A 14 3.16 17.21 0.49
N ILE A 15 3.70 16.07 0.88
CA ILE A 15 4.61 15.95 2.03
C ILE A 15 6.02 16.02 1.47
N VAL A 16 6.74 17.10 1.78
CA VAL A 16 8.06 17.39 1.19
C VAL A 16 9.14 17.16 2.23
N GLY A 17 10.11 16.30 1.91
CA GLY A 17 11.27 16.04 2.75
C GLY A 17 12.60 16.30 2.03
N ALA A 18 13.70 16.22 2.77
CA ALA A 18 15.04 16.33 2.22
C ALA A 18 15.82 15.02 2.36
N GLY A 19 16.25 14.47 1.22
CA GLY A 19 17.08 13.27 1.18
C GLY A 19 18.57 13.56 0.99
N THR A 20 19.39 12.54 1.26
CA THR A 20 20.87 12.61 1.15
C THR A 20 21.45 13.69 2.07
N VAL A 21 20.91 13.79 3.28
CA VAL A 21 21.43 14.69 4.32
C VAL A 21 22.57 14.00 5.06
N HIS A 22 23.71 14.69 5.15
CA HIS A 22 24.94 14.21 5.77
C HIS A 22 25.38 15.03 6.98
N THR A 23 24.84 16.24 7.17
CA THR A 23 25.25 17.14 8.26
C THR A 23 24.05 17.83 8.89
N VAL A 24 24.20 18.22 10.16
CA VAL A 24 23.20 19.03 10.88
C VAL A 24 22.89 20.32 10.13
N LYS A 25 23.90 21.01 9.59
CA LYS A 25 23.72 22.23 8.80
C LYS A 25 22.83 22.02 7.56
N GLN A 26 22.92 20.85 6.91
CA GLN A 26 22.03 20.51 5.80
C GLN A 26 20.60 20.24 6.27
N ALA A 27 20.42 19.57 7.41
CA ALA A 27 19.11 19.35 8.02
C ALA A 27 18.45 20.69 8.40
N GLU A 28 19.17 21.57 9.11
CA GLU A 28 18.73 22.92 9.46
C GLU A 28 18.28 23.71 8.23
N ALA A 29 19.12 23.75 7.18
CA ALA A 29 18.81 24.48 5.96
C ALA A 29 17.58 23.91 5.23
N ALA A 30 17.42 22.59 5.21
CA ALA A 30 16.27 21.92 4.61
C ALA A 30 14.97 22.19 5.37
N VAL A 31 15.00 22.09 6.70
CA VAL A 31 13.84 22.37 7.56
C VAL A 31 13.45 23.85 7.46
N ALA A 32 14.43 24.76 7.49
CA ALA A 32 14.18 26.19 7.28
C ALA A 32 13.60 26.49 5.88
N ALA A 33 13.90 25.67 4.88
CA ALA A 33 13.31 25.76 3.54
C ALA A 33 11.90 25.16 3.45
N GLY A 34 11.44 24.43 4.47
CA GLY A 34 10.11 23.85 4.54
C GLY A 34 10.02 22.33 4.45
N ALA A 35 11.14 21.61 4.50
CA ALA A 35 11.11 20.15 4.60
C ALA A 35 10.47 19.71 5.93
N THR A 36 9.52 18.79 5.87
CA THR A 36 8.82 18.24 7.05
C THR A 36 9.48 16.99 7.61
N PHE A 37 10.37 16.35 6.83
CA PHE A 37 11.15 15.20 7.27
C PHE A 37 12.52 15.13 6.60
N ILE A 38 13.46 14.44 7.23
CA ILE A 38 14.84 14.24 6.79
C ILE A 38 15.10 12.77 6.46
N VAL A 39 15.88 12.49 5.41
CA VAL A 39 16.33 11.15 5.06
C VAL A 39 17.85 11.15 4.89
N THR A 40 18.54 10.32 5.67
CA THR A 40 19.99 10.11 5.54
C THR A 40 20.26 8.86 4.70
N PRO A 41 21.39 8.79 3.98
CA PRO A 41 21.75 7.58 3.24
C PRO A 41 22.32 6.47 4.14
N ALA A 42 22.82 6.82 5.33
CA ALA A 42 23.43 5.92 6.30
C ALA A 42 23.15 6.40 7.73
N TYR A 43 23.57 5.60 8.72
CA TYR A 43 23.42 5.96 10.12
C TYR A 43 24.31 7.17 10.43
N ASN A 44 23.70 8.25 10.92
CA ASN A 44 24.39 9.48 11.24
C ASN A 44 23.87 10.00 12.59
N PRO A 45 24.59 9.75 13.70
CA PRO A 45 24.10 10.08 15.04
C PRO A 45 23.84 11.58 15.19
N ASP A 46 24.73 12.44 14.69
CA ASP A 46 24.60 13.90 14.83
C ASP A 46 23.31 14.43 14.18
N VAL A 47 23.00 13.97 12.97
CA VAL A 47 21.76 14.37 12.28
C VAL A 47 20.53 13.79 12.97
N ILE A 48 20.59 12.55 13.42
CA ILE A 48 19.48 11.90 14.13
C ILE A 48 19.19 12.62 15.45
N ASP A 49 20.23 12.90 16.23
CA ASP A 49 20.12 13.53 17.55
C ASP A 49 19.59 14.96 17.40
N TRP A 50 20.07 15.70 16.39
CA TRP A 50 19.52 17.02 16.07
C TRP A 50 18.04 16.95 15.66
N CYS A 51 17.65 16.05 14.74
CA CYS A 51 16.26 15.93 14.30
C CYS A 51 15.34 15.58 15.48
N THR A 52 15.78 14.64 16.34
CA THR A 52 15.04 14.21 17.53
C THR A 52 14.85 15.36 18.51
N ALA A 53 15.93 16.10 18.82
CA ALA A 53 15.87 17.26 19.73
C ALA A 53 14.94 18.37 19.22
N HIS A 54 14.84 18.53 17.90
CA HIS A 54 14.01 19.57 17.27
C HIS A 54 12.64 19.07 16.82
N LYS A 55 12.25 17.83 17.15
CA LYS A 55 10.98 17.21 16.75
C LYS A 55 10.76 17.21 15.24
N VAL A 56 11.83 16.98 14.47
CA VAL A 56 11.80 16.82 13.02
C VAL A 56 11.79 15.33 12.72
N ASP A 57 10.82 14.87 11.91
CA ASP A 57 10.75 13.48 11.49
C ASP A 57 12.01 13.09 10.70
N ILE A 58 12.55 11.91 10.98
CA ILE A 58 13.74 11.39 10.30
C ILE A 58 13.58 9.93 9.93
N VAL A 59 14.04 9.59 8.72
CA VAL A 59 14.17 8.22 8.23
C VAL A 59 15.66 7.92 8.02
N PRO A 60 16.37 7.44 9.06
CA PRO A 60 17.81 7.21 8.98
C PRO A 60 18.12 6.00 8.10
N GLY A 61 19.18 6.10 7.29
CA GLY A 61 19.72 4.97 6.55
C GLY A 61 20.35 3.94 7.49
N THR A 62 20.04 2.67 7.31
CA THR A 62 20.60 1.54 8.07
C THR A 62 20.77 0.34 7.17
N VAL A 63 21.70 -0.54 7.50
CA VAL A 63 21.87 -1.80 6.78
C VAL A 63 22.22 -2.98 7.68
N SER A 64 22.74 -2.71 8.88
CA SER A 64 23.17 -3.72 9.84
C SER A 64 22.32 -3.72 11.12
N PRO A 65 22.23 -4.85 11.84
CA PRO A 65 21.59 -4.93 13.15
C PRO A 65 22.10 -3.90 14.16
N GLY A 66 23.40 -3.59 14.16
CA GLY A 66 23.98 -2.61 15.08
C GLY A 66 23.49 -1.19 14.83
N GLU A 67 23.36 -0.79 13.56
CA GLU A 67 22.80 0.51 13.20
C GLU A 67 21.30 0.58 13.53
N ILE A 68 20.56 -0.50 13.27
CA ILE A 68 19.14 -0.59 13.61
C ILE A 68 18.95 -0.42 15.12
N GLU A 69 19.76 -1.10 15.94
CA GLU A 69 19.69 -0.97 17.40
C GLU A 69 20.07 0.43 17.88
N ALA A 70 21.08 1.06 17.27
CA ALA A 70 21.46 2.43 17.58
C ALA A 70 20.36 3.46 17.26
N VAL A 71 19.58 3.21 16.20
CA VAL A 71 18.40 4.01 15.83
C VAL A 71 17.24 3.73 16.80
N ARG A 72 16.97 2.46 17.12
CA ARG A 72 15.92 2.06 18.08
C ARG A 72 16.17 2.62 19.48
N ALA A 73 17.41 2.67 19.93
CA ALA A 73 17.80 3.28 21.21
C ALA A 73 17.42 4.77 21.31
N ARG A 74 17.19 5.44 20.18
CA ARG A 74 16.70 6.83 20.09
C ARG A 74 15.18 6.92 19.93
N GLY A 75 14.48 5.80 20.08
CA GLY A 75 13.02 5.72 19.94
C GLY A 75 12.51 5.70 18.50
N ILE A 76 13.41 5.64 17.51
CA ILE A 76 13.04 5.63 16.09
C ILE A 76 12.82 4.20 15.63
N LYS A 77 11.66 3.96 14.99
CA LYS A 77 11.23 2.63 14.54
C LYS A 77 11.00 2.54 13.03
N PHE A 78 11.38 3.57 12.29
CA PHE A 78 11.24 3.62 10.84
C PHE A 78 12.58 3.94 10.19
N CYS A 79 13.15 2.96 9.50
CA CYS A 79 14.51 3.04 8.96
C CYS A 79 14.50 2.94 7.43
N LYS A 80 15.37 3.69 6.77
CA LYS A 80 15.68 3.45 5.37
C LYS A 80 16.65 2.28 5.28
N PHE A 81 16.35 1.31 4.42
CA PHE A 81 17.25 0.20 4.11
C PHE A 81 17.94 0.48 2.77
N PHE A 82 19.23 0.81 2.78
CA PHE A 82 19.91 1.32 1.59
C PHE A 82 21.39 0.95 1.53
N PRO A 83 21.92 0.60 0.33
CA PRO A 83 21.22 0.23 -0.91
C PRO A 83 20.61 -1.19 -0.85
N ALA A 84 19.28 -1.28 -0.88
CA ALA A 84 18.54 -2.51 -0.56
C ALA A 84 18.99 -3.74 -1.35
N ALA A 85 19.10 -3.63 -2.68
CA ALA A 85 19.44 -4.78 -3.54
C ALA A 85 20.87 -5.32 -3.29
N VAL A 86 21.82 -4.45 -2.91
CA VAL A 86 23.20 -4.85 -2.65
C VAL A 86 23.33 -5.61 -1.33
N TYR A 87 22.49 -5.28 -0.35
CA TYR A 87 22.51 -5.87 0.98
C TYR A 87 21.47 -6.97 1.16
N GLY A 88 21.20 -7.73 0.09
CA GLY A 88 20.36 -8.93 0.12
C GLY A 88 18.85 -8.71 0.01
N GLY A 89 18.40 -7.45 -0.17
CA GLY A 89 17.02 -7.12 -0.52
C GLY A 89 15.97 -7.73 0.42
N THR A 90 14.99 -8.38 -0.17
CA THR A 90 13.86 -9.00 0.56
C THR A 90 14.30 -10.13 1.50
N ALA A 91 15.37 -10.86 1.17
CA ALA A 91 15.87 -11.94 2.03
C ALA A 91 16.39 -11.39 3.37
N THR A 92 17.19 -10.31 3.32
CA THR A 92 17.68 -9.63 4.52
C THR A 92 16.53 -9.02 5.32
N LEU A 93 15.60 -8.32 4.67
CA LEU A 93 14.45 -7.73 5.37
C LEU A 93 13.58 -8.78 6.05
N LYS A 94 13.36 -9.96 5.44
CA LYS A 94 12.68 -11.09 6.09
C LYS A 94 13.45 -11.57 7.32
N ALA A 95 14.77 -11.70 7.24
CA ALA A 95 15.60 -12.11 8.38
C ALA A 95 15.56 -11.10 9.53
N LEU A 96 15.48 -9.80 9.22
CA LEU A 96 15.39 -8.73 10.22
C LEU A 96 14.03 -8.67 10.93
N ALA A 97 12.96 -9.22 10.33
CA ALA A 97 11.61 -9.19 10.91
C ALA A 97 11.52 -9.95 12.26
N GLY A 98 12.36 -10.96 12.48
CA GLY A 98 12.42 -11.69 13.75
C GLY A 98 12.96 -10.84 14.91
N PRO A 99 14.23 -10.42 14.89
CA PRO A 99 14.84 -9.66 15.98
C PRO A 99 14.32 -8.21 16.09
N PHE A 100 13.79 -7.63 15.00
CA PHE A 100 13.34 -6.24 14.95
C PHE A 100 11.88 -6.12 14.54
N ALA A 101 11.00 -6.91 15.18
CA ALA A 101 9.57 -6.98 14.85
C ALA A 101 8.84 -5.63 14.99
N ASP A 102 9.37 -4.70 15.79
CA ASP A 102 8.80 -3.35 15.98
C ASP A 102 9.37 -2.30 15.02
N VAL A 103 10.26 -2.67 14.09
CA VAL A 103 10.87 -1.77 13.11
C VAL A 103 10.24 -1.96 11.74
N GLN A 104 9.94 -0.83 11.09
CA GLN A 104 9.47 -0.75 9.72
C GLN A 104 10.59 -0.21 8.82
N PHE A 105 10.63 -0.67 7.57
CA PHE A 105 11.68 -0.34 6.61
C PHE A 105 11.16 0.39 5.37
N LEU A 106 11.99 1.29 4.85
CA LEU A 106 11.90 1.94 3.54
C LEU A 106 13.09 1.46 2.67
N PRO A 107 13.01 0.28 2.02
CA PRO A 107 14.03 -0.14 1.06
C PRO A 107 14.16 0.84 -0.09
N THR A 108 15.40 1.23 -0.38
CA THR A 108 15.77 2.10 -1.50
C THR A 108 17.05 1.58 -2.14
N GLY A 109 17.18 1.70 -3.46
CA GLY A 109 18.34 1.24 -4.22
C GLY A 109 18.13 -0.17 -4.79
N GLY A 110 17.96 -0.23 -6.12
CA GLY A 110 17.61 -1.46 -6.84
C GLY A 110 16.12 -1.85 -6.79
N VAL A 111 15.27 -1.00 -6.22
CA VAL A 111 13.80 -1.14 -6.33
C VAL A 111 13.34 -0.62 -7.70
N SER A 112 12.43 -1.35 -8.34
CA SER A 112 11.81 -1.04 -9.62
C SER A 112 10.32 -1.36 -9.61
N LEU A 113 9.61 -1.03 -10.68
CA LEU A 113 8.24 -1.50 -10.89
C LEU A 113 8.14 -3.02 -10.84
N ASP A 114 9.18 -3.74 -11.25
CA ASP A 114 9.13 -5.20 -11.38
C ASP A 114 9.18 -5.91 -10.02
N ASN A 115 9.95 -5.37 -9.07
CA ASN A 115 10.20 -6.00 -7.78
C ASN A 115 9.57 -5.27 -6.58
N MET A 116 8.97 -4.09 -6.76
CA MET A 116 8.43 -3.31 -5.63
C MET A 116 7.41 -4.09 -4.79
N ARG A 117 6.60 -4.97 -5.42
CA ARG A 117 5.62 -5.79 -4.70
C ARG A 117 6.27 -6.81 -3.78
N ASP A 118 7.41 -7.37 -4.17
CA ASP A 118 8.13 -8.34 -3.35
C ASP A 118 8.56 -7.70 -2.02
N TYR A 119 9.00 -6.44 -2.06
CA TYR A 119 9.30 -5.66 -0.87
C TYR A 119 8.04 -5.29 -0.09
N LEU A 120 7.01 -4.76 -0.75
CA LEU A 120 5.78 -4.29 -0.10
C LEU A 120 4.93 -5.42 0.51
N SER A 121 5.17 -6.67 0.10
CA SER A 121 4.55 -7.86 0.68
C SER A 121 5.09 -8.21 2.07
N LEU A 122 6.23 -7.64 2.46
CA LEU A 122 6.85 -7.91 3.76
C LEU A 122 6.15 -7.07 4.84
N PRO A 123 5.75 -7.67 5.98
CA PRO A 123 5.04 -6.95 7.04
C PRO A 123 5.87 -5.88 7.74
N ASN A 124 7.20 -5.94 7.61
CA ASN A 124 8.14 -4.95 8.11
C ASN A 124 8.55 -3.90 7.06
N VAL A 125 7.84 -3.79 5.94
CA VAL A 125 8.07 -2.77 4.91
C VAL A 125 6.86 -1.87 4.75
N ALA A 126 6.99 -0.62 5.22
CA ALA A 126 5.90 0.35 5.16
C ALA A 126 5.74 0.96 3.76
N ALA A 127 6.86 1.23 3.08
CA ALA A 127 6.92 1.87 1.77
C ALA A 127 8.19 1.48 1.02
N VAL A 128 8.28 1.82 -0.27
CA VAL A 128 9.50 1.65 -1.09
C VAL A 128 9.94 2.99 -1.65
N GLY A 129 11.25 3.17 -1.83
CA GLY A 129 11.84 4.37 -2.42
C GLY A 129 12.66 4.07 -3.68
N GLY A 130 12.59 4.96 -4.67
CA GLY A 130 13.42 4.82 -5.86
C GLY A 130 13.14 5.88 -6.92
N SER A 131 14.11 6.08 -7.81
CA SER A 131 14.01 7.00 -8.94
C SER A 131 13.14 6.47 -10.10
N PHE A 132 12.67 5.22 -10.00
CA PHE A 132 11.87 4.57 -11.05
C PHE A 132 10.52 5.25 -11.30
N MET A 133 9.99 6.02 -10.33
CA MET A 133 8.74 6.79 -10.48
C MET A 133 8.93 8.09 -11.28
N THR A 134 10.15 8.64 -11.31
CA THR A 134 10.50 9.85 -12.05
C THR A 134 11.72 9.59 -12.93
N PRO A 135 11.59 8.77 -14.00
CA PRO A 135 12.73 8.38 -14.81
C PRO A 135 13.47 9.61 -15.35
N GLY A 136 14.79 9.64 -15.20
CA GLY A 136 15.59 10.82 -15.57
C GLY A 136 15.52 11.19 -17.05
N LYS A 137 15.21 10.23 -17.93
CA LYS A 137 14.93 10.50 -19.35
C LYS A 137 13.69 11.38 -19.52
N LEU A 138 12.56 10.99 -18.92
CA LEU A 138 11.30 11.73 -19.01
C LEU A 138 11.41 13.13 -18.40
N VAL A 139 12.17 13.25 -17.29
CA VAL A 139 12.45 14.56 -16.68
C VAL A 139 13.23 15.48 -17.63
N LYS A 140 14.26 14.97 -18.32
CA LYS A 140 15.04 15.74 -19.30
C LYS A 140 14.20 16.14 -20.52
N GLU A 141 13.28 15.27 -20.92
CA GLU A 141 12.35 15.49 -22.03
C GLU A 141 11.13 16.34 -21.63
N GLN A 142 10.97 16.67 -20.34
CA GLN A 142 9.80 17.35 -19.78
C GLN A 142 8.48 16.61 -20.06
N ASP A 143 8.55 15.27 -20.15
CA ASP A 143 7.38 14.41 -20.37
C ASP A 143 6.64 14.17 -19.04
N TRP A 144 5.85 15.17 -18.64
CA TRP A 144 5.08 15.14 -17.40
C TRP A 144 3.96 14.10 -17.43
N ASP A 145 3.34 13.87 -18.59
CA ASP A 145 2.30 12.86 -18.78
C ASP A 145 2.86 11.45 -18.67
N GLY A 146 4.05 11.21 -19.23
CA GLY A 146 4.80 9.98 -19.06
C GLY A 146 5.16 9.72 -17.60
N ILE A 147 5.67 10.72 -16.87
CA ILE A 147 5.94 10.59 -15.43
C ILE A 147 4.65 10.28 -14.66
N ALA A 148 3.55 10.97 -14.96
CA ALA A 148 2.26 10.72 -14.32
C ALA A 148 1.74 9.30 -14.61
N ALA A 149 1.95 8.78 -15.82
CA ALA A 149 1.60 7.41 -16.20
C ALA A 149 2.43 6.37 -15.43
N VAL A 150 3.74 6.59 -15.27
CA VAL A 150 4.60 5.72 -14.45
C VAL A 150 4.13 5.71 -12.99
N CYS A 151 3.85 6.87 -12.40
CA CYS A 151 3.35 6.96 -11.04
C CYS A 151 2.00 6.26 -10.85
N ARG A 152 1.06 6.42 -11.80
CA ARG A 152 -0.22 5.69 -11.79
C ARG A 152 0.01 4.17 -11.86
N GLY A 153 0.89 3.72 -12.75
CA GLY A 153 1.23 2.30 -12.88
C GLY A 153 1.83 1.72 -11.61
N ALA A 154 2.70 2.46 -10.92
CA ALA A 154 3.25 2.04 -9.62
C ALA A 154 2.16 1.87 -8.56
N VAL A 155 1.21 2.81 -8.46
CA VAL A 155 0.08 2.72 -7.52
C VAL A 155 -0.84 1.55 -7.87
N GLN A 156 -1.19 1.37 -9.15
CA GLN A 156 -2.02 0.24 -9.59
C GLN A 156 -1.37 -1.10 -9.28
N LYS A 157 -0.07 -1.23 -9.53
CA LYS A 157 0.69 -2.45 -9.26
C LYS A 157 0.80 -2.72 -7.75
N MET A 158 1.00 -1.69 -6.93
CA MET A 158 0.99 -1.78 -5.46
C MET A 158 -0.36 -2.28 -4.92
N LEU A 159 -1.47 -1.74 -5.43
CA LEU A 159 -2.81 -2.09 -4.96
C LEU A 159 -3.24 -3.48 -5.41
N GLY A 160 -2.80 -3.90 -6.61
CA GLY A 160 -3.16 -5.20 -7.18
C GLY A 160 -4.66 -5.38 -7.40
N LEU A 161 -5.39 -4.29 -7.70
CA LEU A 161 -6.83 -4.34 -7.88
C LEU A 161 -7.20 -5.26 -9.04
N ARG A 162 -8.10 -6.21 -8.79
CA ARG A 162 -8.62 -7.16 -9.77
C ARG A 162 -10.05 -7.54 -9.42
N ILE A 163 -10.85 -7.92 -10.42
CA ILE A 163 -12.16 -8.52 -10.13
C ILE A 163 -11.92 -9.89 -9.51
N GLY A 164 -12.44 -10.10 -8.30
CA GLY A 164 -12.33 -11.36 -7.58
C GLY A 164 -13.44 -12.31 -7.99
N HIS A 165 -14.67 -11.93 -7.67
CA HIS A 165 -15.88 -12.71 -7.95
C HIS A 165 -17.08 -11.81 -8.26
N VAL A 166 -18.10 -12.40 -8.87
CA VAL A 166 -19.40 -11.77 -9.07
C VAL A 166 -20.41 -12.37 -8.09
N GLY A 167 -21.02 -11.53 -7.28
CA GLY A 167 -22.22 -11.84 -6.52
C GLY A 167 -23.46 -11.74 -7.40
N ILE A 168 -24.29 -12.77 -7.44
CA ILE A 168 -25.54 -12.80 -8.21
C ILE A 168 -26.69 -13.04 -7.24
N HIS A 169 -27.69 -12.15 -7.25
CA HIS A 169 -28.90 -12.34 -6.45
C HIS A 169 -29.90 -13.25 -7.14
N THR A 170 -30.59 -14.04 -6.33
CA THR A 170 -31.69 -14.91 -6.78
C THR A 170 -32.89 -14.74 -5.85
N ALA A 171 -34.08 -15.18 -6.29
CA ALA A 171 -35.31 -15.04 -5.52
C ALA A 171 -35.36 -15.99 -4.30
N GLY A 172 -34.48 -16.98 -4.25
CA GLY A 172 -34.37 -17.88 -3.12
C GLY A 172 -33.41 -19.03 -3.36
N ARG A 173 -33.27 -19.88 -2.33
CA ARG A 173 -32.23 -20.91 -2.27
C ARG A 173 -32.28 -21.95 -3.40
N ALA A 174 -33.47 -22.31 -3.88
CA ALA A 174 -33.61 -23.30 -4.96
C ALA A 174 -33.06 -22.77 -6.29
N GLU A 175 -33.39 -21.52 -6.64
CA GLU A 175 -32.84 -20.86 -7.83
C GLU A 175 -31.34 -20.62 -7.68
N ALA A 176 -30.88 -20.26 -6.47
CA ALA A 176 -29.46 -20.12 -6.17
C ALA A 176 -28.69 -21.42 -6.45
N GLU A 177 -29.24 -22.56 -6.02
CA GLU A 177 -28.62 -23.85 -6.23
C GLU A 177 -28.59 -24.26 -7.71
N GLU A 178 -29.71 -24.10 -8.42
CA GLU A 178 -29.81 -24.42 -9.85
C GLU A 178 -28.83 -23.57 -10.68
N LEU A 179 -28.76 -22.27 -10.41
CA LEU A 179 -27.83 -21.37 -11.08
C LEU A 179 -26.37 -21.75 -10.77
N THR A 180 -26.08 -22.11 -9.52
CA THR A 180 -24.74 -22.55 -9.12
C THR A 180 -24.34 -23.83 -9.85
N ASP A 181 -25.24 -24.82 -9.94
CA ASP A 181 -24.98 -26.07 -10.65
C ASP A 181 -24.77 -25.83 -12.16
N ALA A 182 -25.54 -24.91 -12.75
CA ALA A 182 -25.35 -24.49 -14.14
C ALA A 182 -23.98 -23.83 -14.37
N LEU A 183 -23.56 -22.92 -13.49
CA LEU A 183 -22.25 -22.27 -13.56
C LEU A 183 -21.12 -23.29 -13.38
N CYS A 184 -21.17 -24.13 -12.34
CA CYS A 184 -20.17 -25.17 -12.08
C CYS A 184 -20.01 -26.11 -13.28
N ARG A 185 -21.12 -26.49 -13.93
CA ARG A 185 -21.07 -27.30 -15.16
C ARG A 185 -20.38 -26.59 -16.32
N LEU A 186 -20.62 -25.29 -16.49
CA LEU A 186 -20.04 -24.50 -17.58
C LEU A 186 -18.56 -24.20 -17.38
N THR A 187 -18.13 -23.99 -16.13
CA THR A 187 -16.78 -23.54 -15.81
C THR A 187 -15.86 -24.64 -15.29
N GLY A 188 -16.42 -25.79 -14.90
CA GLY A 188 -15.69 -26.87 -14.24
C GLY A 188 -15.41 -26.61 -12.75
N GLU A 189 -15.99 -25.55 -12.18
CA GLU A 189 -15.82 -25.20 -10.78
C GLU A 189 -16.57 -26.15 -9.83
N THR A 190 -16.16 -26.15 -8.56
CA THR A 190 -16.82 -26.95 -7.51
C THR A 190 -17.89 -26.11 -6.81
N LYS A 191 -19.10 -26.68 -6.63
CA LYS A 191 -20.15 -26.08 -5.81
C LYS A 191 -19.74 -26.11 -4.34
N ILE A 192 -19.79 -24.96 -3.68
CA ILE A 192 -19.50 -24.80 -2.24
C ILE A 192 -20.71 -24.15 -1.57
N ALA A 193 -21.28 -24.78 -0.53
CA ALA A 193 -22.37 -24.18 0.24
C ALA A 193 -21.79 -23.30 1.36
N ALA A 194 -22.14 -22.00 1.38
CA ALA A 194 -21.65 -21.05 2.38
C ALA A 194 -22.58 -19.84 2.53
N GLY A 195 -22.65 -19.25 3.73
CA GLY A 195 -23.25 -17.92 3.95
C GLY A 195 -24.69 -17.75 3.45
N GLY A 196 -25.57 -18.73 3.68
CA GLY A 196 -26.97 -18.67 3.21
C GLY A 196 -27.16 -18.97 1.72
N GLY A 197 -26.12 -18.89 0.89
CA GLY A 197 -26.12 -19.18 -0.55
C GLY A 197 -25.15 -20.28 -0.96
N PHE A 198 -24.56 -20.12 -2.14
CA PHE A 198 -23.60 -21.05 -2.73
C PHE A 198 -22.51 -20.30 -3.50
N PHE A 199 -21.37 -20.93 -3.70
CA PHE A 199 -20.30 -20.47 -4.58
C PHE A 199 -20.07 -21.47 -5.71
N ALA A 200 -19.81 -20.96 -6.90
CA ALA A 200 -19.18 -21.72 -7.97
C ALA A 200 -17.67 -21.44 -7.91
N GLY A 201 -16.93 -22.30 -7.20
CA GLY A 201 -15.50 -22.13 -6.99
C GLY A 201 -15.16 -20.78 -6.36
N THR A 202 -14.25 -20.03 -6.98
CA THR A 202 -13.87 -18.68 -6.54
C THR A 202 -14.47 -17.56 -7.40
N ILE A 203 -15.16 -17.89 -8.49
CA ILE A 203 -15.54 -16.93 -9.53
C ILE A 203 -16.90 -16.28 -9.31
N ALA A 204 -17.83 -16.97 -8.62
CA ALA A 204 -19.17 -16.48 -8.40
C ALA A 204 -19.74 -16.88 -7.04
N GLU A 205 -20.45 -15.96 -6.42
CA GLU A 205 -21.24 -16.12 -5.20
C GLU A 205 -22.72 -15.95 -5.56
N ILE A 206 -23.52 -16.98 -5.37
CA ILE A 206 -24.93 -16.98 -5.71
C ILE A 206 -25.71 -16.84 -4.40
N CYS A 207 -26.26 -15.64 -4.21
CA CYS A 207 -26.92 -15.21 -2.99
C CYS A 207 -28.39 -15.64 -3.02
N ALA A 208 -28.79 -16.45 -2.06
CA ALA A 208 -30.18 -16.85 -1.86
C ALA A 208 -30.99 -15.82 -1.05
N GLU A 209 -30.31 -14.88 -0.40
CA GLU A 209 -30.88 -13.80 0.38
C GLU A 209 -30.42 -12.45 -0.20
N PRO A 210 -31.18 -11.36 -0.05
CA PRO A 210 -30.79 -10.05 -0.52
C PRO A 210 -29.47 -9.58 0.13
N THR A 211 -28.49 -9.23 -0.69
CA THR A 211 -27.27 -8.50 -0.24
C THR A 211 -27.27 -7.10 -0.86
N PRO A 212 -26.34 -6.19 -0.54
CA PRO A 212 -26.30 -4.87 -1.17
C PRO A 212 -26.22 -4.96 -2.70
N GLY A 213 -26.91 -4.06 -3.41
CA GLY A 213 -26.95 -4.01 -4.87
C GLY A 213 -28.30 -4.47 -5.44
N ASP A 214 -28.59 -4.07 -6.67
CA ASP A 214 -29.87 -4.34 -7.33
C ASP A 214 -29.82 -5.67 -8.10
N TYR A 215 -28.63 -6.04 -8.58
CA TYR A 215 -28.37 -7.30 -9.32
C TYR A 215 -27.38 -8.22 -8.62
N GLY A 216 -26.78 -7.75 -7.52
CA GLY A 216 -25.67 -8.42 -6.86
C GLY A 216 -24.51 -7.48 -6.54
N HIS A 217 -23.33 -8.06 -6.39
CA HIS A 217 -22.10 -7.35 -6.06
C HIS A 217 -20.93 -7.70 -6.97
N LEU A 218 -20.00 -6.77 -7.13
CA LEU A 218 -18.69 -7.05 -7.72
C LEU A 218 -17.65 -6.99 -6.61
N CYS A 219 -16.92 -8.09 -6.46
CA CYS A 219 -15.76 -8.14 -5.60
C CYS A 219 -14.54 -7.57 -6.32
N ILE A 220 -13.89 -6.59 -5.70
CA ILE A 220 -12.56 -6.12 -6.08
C ILE A 220 -11.55 -6.65 -5.06
N ASP A 221 -10.73 -7.59 -5.49
CA ASP A 221 -9.61 -8.10 -4.71
C ASP A 221 -8.44 -7.11 -4.70
N THR A 222 -7.74 -7.03 -3.57
CA THR A 222 -6.50 -6.28 -3.39
C THR A 222 -5.48 -7.09 -2.60
N ASP A 223 -4.20 -6.81 -2.79
CA ASP A 223 -3.13 -7.48 -2.04
C ASP A 223 -2.95 -6.88 -0.62
N ASP A 224 -3.38 -5.63 -0.44
CA ASP A 224 -3.21 -4.87 0.80
C ASP A 224 -4.45 -4.00 1.06
N MET A 225 -5.32 -4.51 1.95
CA MET A 225 -6.56 -3.84 2.30
C MET A 225 -6.33 -2.43 2.87
N PRO A 226 -5.46 -2.20 3.88
CA PRO A 226 -5.20 -0.85 4.38
C PRO A 226 -4.79 0.16 3.28
N ARG A 227 -3.90 -0.24 2.36
CA ARG A 227 -3.47 0.63 1.24
C ARG A 227 -4.62 0.89 0.26
N ALA A 228 -5.45 -0.10 -0.04
CA ALA A 228 -6.64 0.08 -0.88
C ALA A 228 -7.65 1.03 -0.26
N LEU A 229 -8.00 0.85 1.02
CA LEU A 229 -8.93 1.72 1.72
C LEU A 229 -8.43 3.18 1.76
N ALA A 230 -7.13 3.38 2.04
CA ALA A 230 -6.52 4.71 1.97
C ALA A 230 -6.57 5.31 0.55
N TYR A 231 -6.40 4.49 -0.49
CA TYR A 231 -6.51 4.92 -1.88
C TYR A 231 -7.93 5.39 -2.23
N TYR A 232 -8.96 4.64 -1.87
CA TYR A 232 -10.36 5.02 -2.11
C TYR A 232 -10.76 6.26 -1.31
N ALA A 233 -10.39 6.33 -0.03
CA ALA A 233 -10.66 7.49 0.82
C ALA A 233 -10.06 8.79 0.24
N ARG A 234 -8.82 8.75 -0.26
CA ARG A 234 -8.17 9.90 -0.92
C ARG A 234 -8.86 10.37 -2.20
N ARG A 235 -9.70 9.51 -2.79
CA ARG A 235 -10.52 9.82 -3.97
C ARG A 235 -11.95 10.23 -3.61
N GLY A 236 -12.27 10.36 -2.32
CA GLY A 236 -13.61 10.69 -1.85
C GLY A 236 -14.59 9.52 -1.92
N ILE A 237 -14.11 8.30 -2.15
CA ILE A 237 -14.96 7.11 -2.24
C ILE A 237 -15.12 6.54 -0.83
N ALA A 238 -16.33 6.65 -0.30
CA ALA A 238 -16.64 6.26 1.08
C ALA A 238 -17.01 4.78 1.20
N LEU A 239 -16.70 4.19 2.36
CA LEU A 239 -17.17 2.85 2.74
C LEU A 239 -18.59 2.92 3.28
N ASP A 240 -19.33 1.83 3.10
CA ASP A 240 -20.59 1.60 3.77
C ASP A 240 -20.33 1.02 5.18
N PRO A 241 -20.64 1.78 6.26
CA PRO A 241 -20.38 1.33 7.62
C PRO A 241 -21.25 0.13 8.04
N GLU A 242 -22.42 -0.07 7.43
CA GLU A 242 -23.30 -1.21 7.74
C GLU A 242 -22.74 -2.51 7.16
N TYR A 243 -22.02 -2.40 6.04
CA TYR A 243 -21.46 -3.52 5.30
C TYR A 243 -19.91 -3.49 5.30
N THR A 244 -19.33 -3.23 6.47
CA THR A 244 -17.89 -3.34 6.72
C THR A 244 -17.64 -4.36 7.81
N PHE A 245 -16.95 -5.43 7.45
CA PHE A 245 -16.71 -6.60 8.31
C PHE A 245 -15.24 -6.69 8.69
N ARG A 246 -15.01 -6.97 9.98
CA ARG A 246 -13.68 -7.08 10.58
C ARG A 246 -13.43 -8.49 11.08
N ASP A 247 -12.16 -8.88 11.12
CA ASP A 247 -11.72 -10.10 11.79
C ASP A 247 -11.59 -9.89 13.32
N GLU A 248 -11.13 -10.94 14.02
CA GLU A 248 -10.97 -10.96 15.47
C GLU A 248 -9.94 -9.94 15.98
N ASP A 249 -8.95 -9.60 15.14
CA ASP A 249 -7.92 -8.59 15.42
C ASP A 249 -8.40 -7.16 15.11
N GLY A 250 -9.64 -7.01 14.61
CA GLY A 250 -10.24 -5.74 14.25
C GLY A 250 -9.81 -5.20 12.89
N ALA A 251 -9.06 -5.97 12.10
CA ALA A 251 -8.67 -5.61 10.74
C ALA A 251 -9.85 -5.81 9.78
N ILE A 252 -10.02 -4.90 8.82
CA ILE A 252 -11.09 -4.99 7.83
C ILE A 252 -10.80 -6.16 6.88
N ARG A 253 -11.68 -7.14 6.87
CA ARG A 253 -11.60 -8.31 5.99
C ARG A 253 -12.40 -8.11 4.71
N LEU A 254 -13.54 -7.43 4.82
CA LEU A 254 -14.44 -7.13 3.70
C LEU A 254 -15.09 -5.76 3.94
N ALA A 255 -15.15 -4.91 2.93
CA ALA A 255 -15.82 -3.62 3.03
C ALA A 255 -16.54 -3.25 1.74
N TYR A 256 -17.82 -2.92 1.84
CA TYR A 256 -18.56 -2.36 0.72
C TYR A 256 -18.26 -0.87 0.55
N LEU A 257 -18.22 -0.42 -0.70
CA LEU A 257 -18.21 0.99 -1.06
C LEU A 257 -19.66 1.49 -1.09
N LYS A 258 -19.88 2.76 -0.73
CA LYS A 258 -21.21 3.40 -0.90
C LYS A 258 -21.63 3.57 -2.36
N GLU A 259 -20.66 3.57 -3.27
CA GLU A 259 -20.91 3.67 -4.70
C GLU A 259 -21.45 2.35 -5.27
N LYS A 260 -22.43 2.46 -6.17
CA LYS A 260 -22.89 1.37 -7.02
C LYS A 260 -22.44 1.61 -8.45
N VAL A 261 -22.10 0.54 -9.17
CA VAL A 261 -21.72 0.61 -10.59
C VAL A 261 -22.67 -0.28 -11.39
N GLY A 262 -23.49 0.33 -12.26
CA GLY A 262 -24.42 -0.42 -13.12
C GLY A 262 -25.46 -1.26 -12.35
N GLY A 263 -25.85 -0.82 -11.15
CA GLY A 263 -26.77 -1.56 -10.27
C GLY A 263 -26.07 -2.59 -9.37
N PHE A 264 -24.79 -2.87 -9.55
CA PHE A 264 -24.01 -3.72 -8.65
C PHE A 264 -23.44 -2.89 -7.49
N SER A 265 -23.51 -3.44 -6.28
CA SER A 265 -22.68 -2.91 -5.18
C SER A 265 -21.23 -3.38 -5.36
N ILE A 266 -20.28 -2.66 -4.78
CA ILE A 266 -18.86 -3.00 -4.88
C ILE A 266 -18.35 -3.32 -3.49
N HIS A 267 -17.72 -4.48 -3.30
CA HIS A 267 -16.95 -4.74 -2.08
C HIS A 267 -15.48 -4.96 -2.36
N LEU A 268 -14.66 -4.64 -1.37
CA LEU A 268 -13.23 -4.92 -1.35
C LEU A 268 -12.98 -6.15 -0.50
N ARG A 269 -12.07 -7.01 -0.97
CA ARG A 269 -11.57 -8.17 -0.24
C ARG A 269 -10.06 -8.25 -0.36
N ARG A 270 -9.39 -8.69 0.70
CA ARG A 270 -7.97 -9.07 0.60
C ARG A 270 -7.89 -10.49 0.02
N ALA A 271 -7.18 -10.62 -1.09
CA ALA A 271 -6.93 -11.91 -1.73
C ALA A 271 -5.66 -12.60 -1.23
#